data_AF-A0A0K8P1W5-F1
#
_entry.id   AF-A0A0K8P1W5-F1
#
_cell.length_a   1.000
_cell.length_b   1.000
_cell.length_c   1.000
_cell.angle_alpha   90.00
_cell.angle_beta   90.00
_cell.angle_gamma   90.00
#
_symmetry.space_group_name_H-M   'P 1'
#
loop_
_entity.id
_entity.type
_entity.pdbx_description
1 polymer ?
#
loop_
_entity_poly.entity_id
_entity_poly.type
_entity_poly.pdbx_seq_one_letter_code
_entity_poly.pdbx_strand_id
1 'polypeptide(L)'
;MLDGSGQRLQARLLGHADLAAAGRFVPAWLPMSARLRAELPTLWTRLLGHPGFNADVIEDLRRPVGQRIVGIGMAIALDARWCRRLAEDPPPFAPAVLYEELADGRFQPPPDRQLGELSGRGEVVFLVLHYEQLLSDLGDPDTLETLGVAMAAFRQAHAGFRLAHLYQEGWGEQGAYLESMGFRRRTQRHTPGVSELYGLGRDEAARLLPGSPVRDAFQFTPPRCGFSLAERRMLRLALTQLGDEAIGDELGITVHGIKKLWRSVHQRALDAMPELFDVDAVGEPGTRGAEKRRPLLQYLRQHPEELRPWLAPRSRPAAARQATTAG
;
A
#
# COMPACT_ATOMS: atom_id res chain seq x y z
N MET A 1 -8.92 -22.96 -15.67
CA MET A 1 -8.22 -22.36 -16.82
C MET A 1 -7.28 -21.31 -16.28
N LEU A 2 -5.99 -21.42 -16.62
CA LEU A 2 -5.01 -20.36 -16.39
C LEU A 2 -5.43 -19.14 -17.20
N ASP A 3 -5.27 -17.93 -16.67
CA ASP A 3 -5.69 -16.66 -17.28
C ASP A 3 -4.85 -16.25 -18.53
N GLY A 4 -4.15 -17.20 -19.15
CA GLY A 4 -3.27 -16.97 -20.30
C GLY A 4 -1.95 -16.27 -19.97
N SER A 5 -1.73 -15.83 -18.73
CA SER A 5 -0.48 -15.17 -18.31
C SER A 5 0.70 -16.13 -18.12
N GLY A 6 0.41 -17.42 -17.93
CA GLY A 6 1.39 -18.43 -17.53
C GLY A 6 1.92 -18.26 -16.10
N GLN A 7 1.44 -17.25 -15.35
CA GLN A 7 1.84 -17.02 -13.97
C GLN A 7 1.06 -17.95 -13.03
N ARG A 8 1.77 -18.59 -12.10
CA ARG A 8 1.17 -19.39 -11.03
C ARG A 8 0.66 -18.49 -9.91
N LEU A 9 1.54 -17.63 -9.41
CA LEU A 9 1.26 -16.74 -8.29
C LEU A 9 0.97 -15.34 -8.79
N GLN A 10 -0.06 -14.71 -8.22
CA GLN A 10 -0.46 -13.35 -8.57
C GLN A 10 -0.76 -12.54 -7.30
N ALA A 11 -0.17 -11.36 -7.19
CA ALA A 11 -0.57 -10.38 -6.17
C ALA A 11 -1.64 -9.44 -6.73
N ARG A 12 -2.67 -9.15 -5.93
CA ARG A 12 -3.68 -8.13 -6.24
C ARG A 12 -4.23 -7.51 -4.96
N LEU A 13 -4.96 -6.41 -5.11
CA LEU A 13 -5.69 -5.81 -3.99
C LEU A 13 -6.72 -6.80 -3.43
N LEU A 14 -6.87 -6.79 -2.11
CA LEU A 14 -7.96 -7.47 -1.42
C LEU A 14 -9.29 -6.83 -1.85
N GLY A 15 -10.22 -7.64 -2.34
CA GLY A 15 -11.57 -7.21 -2.71
C GLY A 15 -12.63 -7.64 -1.71
N HIS A 16 -13.85 -7.15 -1.89
CA HIS A 16 -14.99 -7.49 -1.02
C HIS A 16 -15.30 -8.99 -0.99
N ALA A 17 -15.14 -9.67 -2.14
CA ALA A 17 -15.38 -11.11 -2.26
C ALA A 17 -14.38 -11.97 -1.46
N ASP A 18 -13.22 -11.41 -1.10
CA ASP A 18 -12.16 -12.14 -0.40
C ASP A 18 -12.29 -12.11 1.11
N LEU A 19 -13.10 -11.20 1.66
CA LEU A 19 -13.12 -10.89 3.10
C LEU A 19 -13.44 -12.11 3.97
N ALA A 20 -14.30 -13.01 3.49
CA ALA A 20 -14.61 -14.26 4.18
C ALA A 20 -13.39 -15.20 4.28
N ALA A 21 -12.58 -15.28 3.22
CA ALA A 21 -11.37 -16.10 3.19
C ALA A 21 -10.21 -15.43 3.94
N ALA A 22 -10.11 -14.10 3.88
CA ALA A 22 -9.07 -13.30 4.54
C ALA A 22 -9.03 -13.50 6.06
N GLY A 23 -10.18 -13.77 6.70
CA GLY A 23 -10.25 -14.05 8.14
C GLY A 23 -9.38 -15.23 8.60
N ARG A 24 -9.09 -16.19 7.70
CA ARG A 24 -8.22 -17.35 7.99
C ARG A 24 -6.75 -16.98 8.11
N PHE A 25 -6.37 -15.83 7.59
CA PHE A 25 -5.00 -15.31 7.58
C PHE A 25 -4.77 -14.27 8.67
N VAL A 26 -5.66 -14.20 9.65
CA VAL A 26 -5.46 -13.40 10.86
C VAL A 26 -4.58 -14.21 11.80
N PRO A 27 -3.35 -13.75 12.11
CA PRO A 27 -2.42 -14.56 12.88
C PRO A 27 -2.99 -15.03 14.22
N ALA A 28 -2.70 -16.28 14.58
CA ALA A 28 -3.14 -16.85 15.85
C ALA A 28 -2.47 -16.17 17.04
N TRP A 29 -1.25 -15.66 16.86
CA TRP A 29 -0.48 -14.96 17.90
C TRP A 29 -1.01 -13.58 18.25
N LEU A 30 -1.86 -12.96 17.41
CA LEU A 30 -2.48 -11.68 17.73
C LEU A 30 -3.59 -11.87 18.80
N PRO A 31 -3.44 -11.31 20.00
CA PRO A 31 -4.42 -11.47 21.07
C PRO A 31 -5.64 -10.62 20.76
N MET A 32 -6.69 -11.24 20.25
CA MET A 32 -7.96 -10.59 19.94
C MET A 32 -9.10 -11.42 20.49
N SER A 33 -10.11 -10.75 21.05
CA SER A 33 -11.34 -11.41 21.49
C SER A 33 -12.04 -12.09 20.31
N ALA A 34 -12.79 -13.15 20.59
CA ALA A 34 -13.60 -13.84 19.56
C ALA A 34 -14.59 -12.88 18.88
N ARG A 35 -15.14 -11.94 19.64
CA ARG A 35 -15.99 -10.87 19.13
C ARG A 35 -15.25 -10.00 18.11
N LEU A 36 -14.07 -9.49 18.45
CA LEU A 36 -13.30 -8.64 17.54
C LEU A 36 -12.92 -9.40 16.26
N ARG A 37 -12.49 -10.66 16.39
CA ARG A 37 -12.18 -11.52 15.23
C ARG A 37 -13.39 -11.70 14.30
N ALA A 38 -14.59 -11.83 14.84
CA ALA A 38 -15.83 -11.91 14.06
C ALA A 38 -16.22 -10.57 13.40
N GLU A 39 -15.81 -9.44 13.96
CA GLU A 39 -16.09 -8.10 13.41
C GLU A 39 -15.12 -7.68 12.29
N LEU A 40 -13.95 -8.34 12.15
CA LEU A 40 -12.91 -7.97 11.17
C LEU A 40 -13.42 -7.82 9.73
N PRO A 41 -14.26 -8.72 9.17
CA PRO A 41 -14.77 -8.53 7.80
C PRO A 41 -15.56 -7.23 7.64
N THR A 42 -16.33 -6.83 8.65
CA THR A 42 -17.06 -5.56 8.64
C THR A 42 -16.11 -4.37 8.75
N LEU A 43 -15.06 -4.46 9.58
CA LEU A 43 -14.05 -3.40 9.67
C LEU A 43 -13.29 -3.23 8.35
N TRP A 44 -12.85 -4.34 7.75
CA TRP A 44 -12.15 -4.31 6.47
C TRP A 44 -13.05 -3.78 5.36
N THR A 45 -14.35 -4.12 5.32
CA THR A 45 -15.31 -3.54 4.36
C THR A 45 -15.29 -2.01 4.41
N ARG A 46 -15.21 -1.40 5.61
CA ARG A 46 -15.17 0.07 5.76
C ARG A 46 -13.83 0.67 5.32
N LEU A 47 -12.75 -0.12 5.40
CA LEU A 47 -11.39 0.29 5.07
C LEU A 47 -11.01 0.03 3.61
N LEU A 48 -11.67 -0.91 2.92
CA LEU A 48 -11.43 -1.18 1.52
C LEU A 48 -11.63 0.09 0.69
N GLY A 49 -10.64 0.40 -0.16
CA GLY A 49 -10.60 1.65 -0.94
C GLY A 49 -10.19 2.90 -0.16
N HIS A 50 -9.99 2.83 1.16
CA HIS A 50 -9.45 3.94 1.94
C HIS A 50 -7.96 4.18 1.56
N PRO A 51 -7.53 5.43 1.29
CA PRO A 51 -6.18 5.68 0.79
C PRO A 51 -5.07 5.41 1.82
N GLY A 52 -5.41 5.45 3.11
CA GLY A 52 -4.53 5.08 4.21
C GLY A 52 -4.57 3.60 4.60
N PHE A 53 -5.24 2.74 3.83
CA PHE A 53 -5.27 1.30 4.09
C PHE A 53 -4.80 0.54 2.85
N ASN A 54 -3.77 -0.28 3.03
CA ASN A 54 -3.27 -1.20 2.02
C ASN A 54 -3.61 -2.62 2.47
N ALA A 55 -4.26 -3.37 1.59
CA ALA A 55 -4.56 -4.77 1.80
C ALA A 55 -4.40 -5.48 0.46
N ASP A 56 -3.50 -6.46 0.44
CA ASP A 56 -3.12 -7.20 -0.76
C ASP A 56 -3.19 -8.70 -0.45
N VAL A 57 -3.64 -9.47 -1.43
CA VAL A 57 -3.67 -10.93 -1.40
C VAL A 57 -2.72 -11.49 -2.45
N ILE A 58 -2.17 -12.66 -2.14
CA ILE A 58 -1.42 -13.48 -3.08
C ILE A 58 -2.29 -14.69 -3.41
N GLU A 59 -2.54 -14.91 -4.69
CA GLU A 59 -3.32 -16.02 -5.20
C GLU A 59 -2.42 -17.06 -5.89
N ASP A 60 -2.69 -18.35 -5.67
CA ASP A 60 -2.21 -19.44 -6.52
C ASP A 60 -3.31 -19.81 -7.53
N LEU A 61 -3.10 -19.44 -8.79
CA LEU A 61 -4.05 -19.62 -9.88
C LEU A 61 -4.27 -21.09 -10.28
N ARG A 62 -3.41 -22.01 -9.80
CA ARG A 62 -3.61 -23.46 -9.97
C ARG A 62 -4.67 -24.00 -9.01
N ARG A 63 -4.98 -23.27 -7.93
CA ARG A 63 -6.00 -23.68 -6.96
C ARG A 63 -7.41 -23.35 -7.47
N PRO A 64 -8.43 -24.12 -7.04
CA PRO A 64 -9.82 -23.82 -7.33
C PRO A 64 -10.20 -22.42 -6.84
N VAL A 65 -11.13 -21.78 -7.56
CA VAL A 65 -11.75 -20.51 -7.12
C VAL A 65 -12.29 -20.68 -5.70
N GLY A 66 -12.07 -19.68 -4.84
CA GLY A 66 -12.39 -19.73 -3.41
C GLY A 66 -11.30 -20.35 -2.51
N GLN A 67 -10.27 -20.98 -3.09
CA GLN A 67 -9.11 -21.53 -2.37
C GLN A 67 -7.79 -20.95 -2.85
N ARG A 68 -7.84 -19.90 -3.68
CA ARG A 68 -6.67 -19.32 -4.33
C ARG A 68 -5.79 -18.51 -3.41
N ILE A 69 -6.36 -17.83 -2.42
CA ILE A 69 -5.57 -17.00 -1.51
C ILE A 69 -4.61 -17.90 -0.74
N VAL A 70 -3.31 -17.63 -0.91
CA VAL A 70 -2.20 -18.32 -0.24
C VAL A 70 -1.40 -17.40 0.67
N GLY A 71 -1.62 -16.08 0.59
CA GLY A 71 -1.05 -15.10 1.53
C GLY A 71 -1.81 -13.78 1.54
N ILE A 72 -1.67 -13.03 2.63
CA ILE A 72 -2.27 -11.71 2.80
C ILE A 72 -1.29 -10.78 3.50
N GLY A 73 -1.26 -9.51 3.09
CA GLY A 73 -0.56 -8.45 3.79
C GLY A 73 -1.49 -7.26 4.01
N MET A 74 -1.45 -6.67 5.20
CA MET A 74 -2.24 -5.49 5.54
C MET A 74 -1.40 -4.45 6.24
N ALA A 75 -1.56 -3.18 5.86
CA ALA A 75 -0.93 -2.05 6.51
C ALA A 75 -1.87 -0.84 6.55
N ILE A 76 -1.70 0.00 7.57
CA ILE A 76 -2.55 1.17 7.80
C ILE A 76 -1.72 2.40 8.16
N ALA A 77 -2.10 3.55 7.59
CA ALA A 77 -1.50 4.83 7.86
C ALA A 77 -1.94 5.34 9.23
N LEU A 78 -1.00 5.85 10.00
CA LEU A 78 -1.22 6.28 11.38
C LEU A 78 -1.53 7.78 11.47
N ASP A 79 -2.30 8.14 12.50
CA ASP A 79 -2.46 9.52 12.93
C ASP A 79 -1.30 9.96 13.85
N ALA A 80 -1.25 11.24 14.20
CA ALA A 80 -0.18 11.78 15.05
C ALA A 80 -0.13 11.14 16.45
N ARG A 81 -1.27 10.67 16.98
CA ARG A 81 -1.34 10.03 18.30
C ARG A 81 -0.66 8.67 18.25
N TRP A 82 -0.98 7.84 17.25
CA TRP A 82 -0.35 6.54 17.06
C TRP A 82 1.13 6.63 16.66
N CYS A 83 1.50 7.63 15.85
CA CYS A 83 2.91 7.90 15.55
C CYS A 83 3.71 8.16 16.84
N ARG A 84 3.18 9.02 17.72
CA ARG A 84 3.82 9.32 19.02
C ARG A 84 3.89 8.08 19.91
N ARG A 85 2.77 7.35 20.01
CA ARG A 85 2.69 6.13 20.83
C ARG A 85 3.74 5.11 20.41
N LEU A 86 3.89 4.82 19.11
CA LEU A 86 4.90 3.86 18.65
C LEU A 86 6.34 4.34 18.84
N ALA A 87 6.58 5.65 18.83
CA ALA A 87 7.91 6.21 19.01
C ALA A 87 8.36 6.27 20.48
N GLU A 88 7.42 6.56 21.39
CA GLU A 88 7.73 6.85 22.81
C GLU A 88 7.44 5.65 23.72
N ASP A 89 6.28 5.00 23.57
CA ASP A 89 5.83 3.91 24.44
C ASP A 89 5.00 2.90 23.61
N PRO A 90 5.67 2.12 22.73
CA PRO A 90 4.97 1.19 21.86
C PRO A 90 4.32 0.07 22.68
N PRO A 91 3.00 -0.14 22.57
CA PRO A 91 2.36 -1.29 23.22
C PRO A 91 2.83 -2.59 22.55
N PRO A 92 2.92 -3.72 23.27
CA PRO A 92 2.95 -5.02 22.62
C PRO A 92 1.60 -5.26 21.93
N PHE A 93 1.62 -6.04 20.85
CA PHE A 93 0.44 -6.35 20.05
C PHE A 93 -0.25 -5.09 19.52
N ALA A 94 0.53 -4.11 19.07
CA ALA A 94 0.06 -2.84 18.53
C ALA A 94 -1.04 -3.01 17.46
N PRO A 95 -0.97 -3.97 16.50
CA PRO A 95 -2.07 -4.24 15.58
C PRO A 95 -3.37 -4.66 16.26
N ALA A 96 -3.32 -5.47 17.32
CA ALA A 96 -4.51 -5.90 18.05
C ALA A 96 -5.17 -4.72 18.77
N VAL A 97 -4.38 -3.89 19.44
CA VAL A 97 -4.86 -2.65 20.08
C VAL A 97 -5.45 -1.69 19.04
N LEU A 98 -4.82 -1.58 17.85
CA LEU A 98 -5.32 -0.73 16.78
C LEU A 98 -6.63 -1.26 16.19
N TYR A 99 -6.80 -2.58 16.06
CA TYR A 99 -8.06 -3.20 15.65
C TYR A 99 -9.19 -2.95 16.65
N GLU A 100 -8.92 -3.01 17.97
CA GLU A 100 -9.90 -2.62 19.00
C GLU A 100 -10.31 -1.15 18.86
N GLU A 101 -9.34 -0.26 18.67
CA GLU A 101 -9.63 1.17 18.48
C GLU A 101 -10.38 1.46 17.17
N LEU A 102 -10.14 0.69 16.11
CA LEU A 102 -10.94 0.74 14.87
C LEU A 102 -12.37 0.28 15.11
N ALA A 103 -12.56 -0.81 15.86
CA ALA A 103 -13.87 -1.38 16.15
C ALA A 103 -14.76 -0.40 16.92
N ASP A 104 -14.19 0.23 17.95
CA ASP A 104 -14.90 1.19 18.80
C ASP A 104 -14.89 2.62 18.25
N GLY A 105 -14.25 2.86 17.10
CA GLY A 105 -14.17 4.17 16.46
C GLY A 105 -13.23 5.18 17.12
N ARG A 106 -12.39 4.74 18.07
CA ARG A 106 -11.34 5.56 18.71
C ARG A 106 -10.17 5.87 17.78
N PHE A 107 -10.02 5.12 16.69
CA PHE A 107 -9.05 5.40 15.63
C PHE A 107 -9.72 5.32 14.27
N GLN A 108 -9.33 6.23 13.37
CA GLN A 108 -9.59 6.16 11.94
C GLN A 108 -8.31 6.56 11.19
N PRO A 109 -7.93 5.87 10.11
CA PRO A 109 -6.78 6.26 9.31
C PRO A 109 -6.99 7.67 8.72
N PRO A 110 -5.91 8.47 8.51
CA PRO A 110 -6.04 9.80 7.93
C PRO A 110 -6.76 9.78 6.56
N PRO A 111 -7.80 10.61 6.34
CA PRO A 111 -8.51 10.67 5.07
C PRO A 111 -7.59 11.20 3.96
N ASP A 112 -8.02 11.04 2.70
CA ASP A 112 -7.22 11.35 1.49
C ASP A 112 -6.48 12.69 1.55
N ARG A 113 -7.19 13.76 1.91
CA ARG A 113 -6.62 15.10 2.02
C ARG A 113 -5.53 15.18 3.09
N GLN A 114 -5.81 14.69 4.30
CA GLN A 114 -4.84 14.71 5.39
C GLN A 114 -3.61 13.85 5.05
N LEU A 115 -3.82 12.69 4.42
CA LEU A 115 -2.73 11.83 3.96
C LEU A 115 -1.89 12.52 2.87
N GLY A 116 -2.53 13.29 1.99
CA GLY A 116 -1.85 14.13 1.00
C GLY A 116 -1.00 15.23 1.63
N GLU A 117 -1.50 15.89 2.67
CA GLU A 117 -0.75 16.89 3.44
C GLU A 117 0.46 16.26 4.17
N LEU A 118 0.26 15.09 4.79
CA LEU A 118 1.34 14.31 5.43
C LEU A 118 2.40 13.89 4.40
N SER A 119 1.98 13.39 3.24
CA SER A 119 2.88 13.00 2.15
C SER A 119 3.63 14.21 1.58
N GLY A 120 2.97 15.36 1.45
CA GLY A 120 3.63 16.62 1.12
C GLY A 120 4.82 16.94 2.04
N ARG A 121 4.59 16.86 3.36
CA ARG A 121 5.60 17.12 4.38
C ARG A 121 6.57 15.96 4.63
N GLY A 122 6.29 14.79 4.09
CA GLY A 122 7.07 13.59 4.33
C GLY A 122 6.91 13.04 5.75
N GLU A 123 5.69 13.03 6.24
CA GLU A 123 5.31 12.63 7.61
C GLU A 123 4.43 11.37 7.62
N VAL A 124 4.29 10.67 6.49
CA VAL A 124 3.45 9.47 6.41
C VAL A 124 4.11 8.34 7.20
N VAL A 125 3.36 7.75 8.13
CA VAL A 125 3.80 6.58 8.88
C VAL A 125 2.80 5.47 8.68
N PHE A 126 3.30 4.26 8.42
CA PHE A 126 2.48 3.05 8.32
C PHE A 126 2.85 2.05 9.43
N LEU A 127 1.84 1.33 9.92
CA LEU A 127 1.98 0.09 10.67
C LEU A 127 1.47 -1.06 9.80
N VAL A 128 2.32 -2.06 9.56
CA VAL A 128 1.90 -3.35 9.03
C VAL A 128 1.11 -4.06 10.13
N LEU A 129 -0.17 -4.30 9.87
CA LEU A 129 -1.07 -4.96 10.82
C LEU A 129 -0.71 -6.43 10.96
N HIS A 130 -0.50 -7.11 9.84
CA HIS A 130 0.05 -8.45 9.78
C HIS A 130 0.36 -8.85 8.33
N TYR A 131 1.25 -9.82 8.20
CA TYR A 131 1.44 -10.63 7.02
C TYR A 131 1.31 -12.10 7.43
N GLU A 132 0.57 -12.89 6.66
CA GLU A 132 0.41 -14.33 6.90
C GLU A 132 0.31 -15.06 5.57
N GLN A 133 0.89 -16.26 5.47
CA GLN A 133 0.81 -17.13 4.31
C GLN A 133 0.60 -18.59 4.73
N LEU A 134 0.05 -19.41 3.84
CA LEU A 134 -0.31 -20.80 4.17
C LEU A 134 0.90 -21.71 4.39
N LEU A 135 1.94 -21.54 3.59
CA LEU A 135 3.17 -22.33 3.68
C LEU A 135 4.21 -21.50 4.42
N SER A 136 4.87 -22.05 5.43
CA SER A 136 5.88 -21.32 6.22
C SER A 136 7.24 -21.98 6.24
N ASP A 137 7.37 -23.20 5.69
CA ASP A 137 8.64 -23.92 5.64
C ASP A 137 9.56 -23.30 4.59
N LEU A 138 10.64 -22.68 5.03
CA LEU A 138 11.63 -22.04 4.15
C LEU A 138 12.44 -23.05 3.31
N GLY A 139 12.39 -24.35 3.64
CA GLY A 139 12.93 -25.42 2.80
C GLY A 139 12.06 -25.75 1.58
N ASP A 140 10.79 -25.33 1.58
CA ASP A 140 9.86 -25.53 0.46
C ASP A 140 10.03 -24.41 -0.59
N PRO A 141 10.37 -24.72 -1.85
CA PRO A 141 10.44 -23.75 -2.94
C PRO A 141 9.16 -22.93 -3.12
N ASP A 142 7.98 -23.49 -2.85
CA ASP A 142 6.70 -22.81 -2.98
C ASP A 142 6.54 -21.70 -1.91
N THR A 143 7.08 -21.91 -0.70
CA THR A 143 7.15 -20.89 0.35
C THR A 143 8.00 -19.72 -0.13
N LEU A 144 9.18 -20.00 -0.72
CA LEU A 144 10.10 -18.97 -1.20
C LEU A 144 9.54 -18.20 -2.40
N GLU A 145 8.86 -18.88 -3.33
CA GLU A 145 8.16 -18.23 -4.44
C GLU A 145 7.07 -17.27 -3.94
N THR A 146 6.27 -17.72 -2.97
CA THR A 146 5.23 -16.89 -2.32
C THR A 146 5.83 -15.69 -1.61
N LEU A 147 6.93 -15.87 -0.87
CA LEU A 147 7.66 -14.77 -0.23
C LEU A 147 8.22 -13.77 -1.24
N GLY A 148 8.72 -14.23 -2.39
CA GLY A 148 9.17 -13.35 -3.47
C GLY A 148 8.05 -12.44 -3.99
N VAL A 149 6.86 -13.01 -4.21
CA VAL A 149 5.67 -12.23 -4.60
C VAL A 149 5.23 -11.29 -3.47
N ALA A 150 5.26 -11.75 -2.22
CA ALA A 150 4.93 -10.94 -1.05
C ALA A 150 5.82 -9.71 -0.90
N MET A 151 7.13 -9.87 -1.11
CA MET A 151 8.09 -8.75 -1.06
C MET A 151 7.82 -7.73 -2.18
N ALA A 152 7.47 -8.20 -3.38
CA ALA A 152 7.09 -7.30 -4.48
C ALA A 152 5.78 -6.56 -4.17
N ALA A 153 4.77 -7.26 -3.66
CA ALA A 153 3.49 -6.68 -3.26
C ALA A 153 3.67 -5.66 -2.12
N PHE A 154 4.46 -6.01 -1.10
CA PHE A 154 4.82 -5.13 0.00
C PHE A 154 5.46 -3.83 -0.49
N ARG A 155 6.42 -3.91 -1.42
CA ARG A 155 7.04 -2.72 -2.01
C ARG A 155 5.98 -1.88 -2.71
N GLN A 156 5.15 -2.50 -3.56
CA GLN A 156 4.11 -1.80 -4.30
C GLN A 156 3.10 -1.12 -3.37
N ALA A 157 2.68 -1.77 -2.28
CA ALA A 157 1.71 -1.24 -1.32
C ALA A 157 2.17 0.08 -0.67
N HIS A 158 3.48 0.21 -0.39
CA HIS A 158 4.03 1.35 0.34
C HIS A 158 4.74 2.38 -0.55
N ALA A 159 5.20 1.99 -1.74
CA ALA A 159 5.93 2.87 -2.64
C ALA A 159 5.07 4.07 -3.11
N GLY A 160 5.75 5.19 -3.36
CA GLY A 160 5.14 6.45 -3.79
C GLY A 160 4.59 7.32 -2.65
N PHE A 161 4.45 6.79 -1.43
CA PHE A 161 4.23 7.63 -0.26
C PHE A 161 5.55 8.25 0.18
N ARG A 162 5.52 9.52 0.62
CA ARG A 162 6.70 10.13 1.23
C ARG A 162 6.79 9.72 2.71
N LEU A 163 7.27 8.51 2.95
CA LEU A 163 7.32 7.91 4.29
C LEU A 163 8.28 8.65 5.24
N ALA A 164 7.87 8.74 6.49
CA ALA A 164 8.73 9.05 7.64
C ALA A 164 9.19 7.76 8.31
N HIS A 165 8.26 6.84 8.59
CA HIS A 165 8.54 5.55 9.23
C HIS A 165 7.61 4.45 8.71
N LEU A 166 8.10 3.21 8.75
CA LEU A 166 7.31 2.00 8.54
C LEU A 166 7.57 1.06 9.71
N TYR A 167 6.51 0.59 10.35
CA TYR A 167 6.57 -0.29 11.52
C TYR A 167 5.92 -1.63 11.22
N GLN A 168 6.39 -2.68 11.89
CA GLN A 168 5.78 -4.01 11.89
C GLN A 168 6.13 -4.71 13.20
N GLU A 169 5.19 -5.44 13.78
CA GLU A 169 5.51 -6.35 14.88
C GLU A 169 5.86 -7.74 14.36
N GLY A 170 6.81 -8.37 15.04
CA GLY A 170 7.17 -9.77 14.82
C GLY A 170 7.02 -10.57 16.11
N TRP A 171 6.57 -11.82 15.96
CA TRP A 171 6.45 -12.77 17.05
C TRP A 171 7.38 -13.97 16.86
N GLY A 172 8.15 -14.33 17.89
CA GLY A 172 9.08 -15.45 17.86
C GLY A 172 10.10 -15.34 16.72
N GLU A 173 10.16 -16.38 15.88
CA GLU A 173 11.13 -16.51 14.78
C GLU A 173 10.91 -15.50 13.64
N GLN A 174 9.76 -14.84 13.58
CA GLN A 174 9.49 -13.79 12.59
C GLN A 174 10.47 -12.61 12.68
N GLY A 175 11.09 -12.41 13.84
CA GLY A 175 12.08 -11.34 14.02
C GLY A 175 13.24 -11.41 13.03
N ALA A 176 13.79 -12.61 12.80
CA ALA A 176 14.89 -12.81 11.85
C ALA A 176 14.46 -12.49 10.41
N TYR A 177 13.23 -12.87 10.04
CA TYR A 177 12.63 -12.52 8.74
C TYR A 177 12.44 -11.00 8.58
N LEU A 178 11.95 -10.31 9.61
CA LEU A 178 11.78 -8.85 9.55
C LEU A 178 13.11 -8.12 9.42
N GLU A 179 14.14 -8.57 10.15
CA GLU A 179 15.49 -8.05 10.03
C GLU A 179 16.06 -8.30 8.62
N SER A 180 15.85 -9.48 8.04
CA SER A 180 16.28 -9.78 6.67
C SER A 180 15.55 -8.95 5.61
N MET A 181 14.30 -8.54 5.87
CA MET A 181 13.57 -7.60 5.02
C MET A 181 14.08 -6.15 5.13
N GLY A 182 14.96 -5.87 6.10
CA GLY A 182 15.58 -4.56 6.32
C GLY A 182 14.95 -3.73 7.43
N PHE A 183 14.02 -4.29 8.21
CA PHE A 183 13.58 -3.63 9.43
C PHE A 183 14.67 -3.66 10.51
N ARG A 184 14.57 -2.74 11.45
CA ARG A 184 15.40 -2.71 12.67
C ARG A 184 14.53 -2.87 13.88
N ARG A 185 14.99 -3.66 14.84
CA ARG A 185 14.31 -3.84 16.12
C ARG A 185 14.22 -2.50 16.89
N ARG A 186 13.04 -2.19 17.42
CA ARG A 186 12.74 -0.94 18.17
C ARG A 186 12.45 -1.19 19.63
N THR A 187 11.95 -2.37 19.97
CA THR A 187 11.75 -2.80 21.35
C THR A 187 12.60 -4.01 21.68
N GLN A 188 12.92 -4.16 22.95
CA GLN A 188 13.68 -5.28 23.50
C GLN A 188 12.98 -5.73 24.77
N ARG A 189 11.74 -6.19 24.62
CA ARG A 189 10.90 -6.62 25.75
C ARG A 189 11.42 -7.92 26.36
N HIS A 190 12.09 -8.76 25.57
CA HIS A 190 12.74 -10.02 26.02
C HIS A 190 11.80 -10.95 26.80
N THR A 191 10.50 -10.83 26.58
CA THR A 191 9.48 -11.60 27.29
C THR A 191 8.94 -12.66 26.33
N PRO A 192 9.09 -13.97 26.64
CA PRO A 192 8.56 -15.04 25.81
C PRO A 192 7.06 -14.86 25.55
N GLY A 193 6.65 -15.04 24.29
CA GLY A 193 5.25 -14.90 23.89
C GLY A 193 4.79 -13.46 23.65
N VAL A 194 5.61 -12.45 23.91
CA VAL A 194 5.30 -11.03 23.64
C VAL A 194 5.93 -10.62 22.31
N SER A 195 5.19 -9.88 21.47
CA SER A 195 5.70 -9.36 20.21
C SER A 195 6.83 -8.34 20.43
N GLU A 196 7.72 -8.20 19.45
CA GLU A 196 8.69 -7.11 19.38
C GLU A 196 8.32 -6.18 18.22
N LEU A 197 8.46 -4.87 18.44
CA LEU A 197 8.29 -3.87 17.40
C LEU A 197 9.57 -3.75 16.58
N TYR A 198 9.40 -3.77 15.26
CA TYR A 198 10.42 -3.47 14.28
C TYR A 198 9.99 -2.26 13.46
N GLY A 199 10.96 -1.53 12.94
CA GLY A 199 10.67 -0.39 12.08
C GLY A 199 11.89 0.10 11.32
N LEU A 200 11.66 0.93 10.31
CA LEU A 200 12.69 1.68 9.62
C LEU A 200 12.22 3.12 9.47
N GLY A 201 13.09 4.09 9.78
CA GLY A 201 12.87 5.50 9.51
C GLY A 201 13.54 5.93 8.21
N ARG A 202 13.03 7.01 7.60
CA ARG A 202 13.57 7.55 6.34
C ARG A 202 15.06 7.88 6.41
N ASP A 203 15.51 8.50 7.49
CA ASP A 203 16.91 8.91 7.65
C ASP A 203 17.86 7.71 7.79
N GLU A 204 17.35 6.59 8.30
CA GLU A 204 18.09 5.32 8.33
C GLU A 204 18.07 4.66 6.95
N ALA A 205 16.92 4.64 6.27
CA ALA A 205 16.77 4.10 4.92
C ALA A 205 17.70 4.81 3.92
N ALA A 206 17.89 6.12 4.05
CA ALA A 206 18.80 6.92 3.21
C ALA A 206 20.28 6.53 3.35
N ARG A 207 20.67 5.86 4.45
CA ARG A 207 22.04 5.38 4.69
C ARG A 207 22.25 3.92 4.27
N LEU A 208 21.18 3.27 3.79
CA LEU A 208 21.22 1.89 3.32
C LEU A 208 21.32 1.87 1.79
N LEU A 209 22.16 0.97 1.29
CA LEU A 209 22.17 0.65 -0.13
C LEU A 209 20.81 0.05 -0.55
N PRO A 210 20.43 0.20 -1.83
CA PRO A 210 19.32 -0.56 -2.40
C PRO A 210 19.49 -2.06 -2.19
N GLY A 211 18.38 -2.79 -2.01
CA GLY A 211 18.41 -4.26 -1.95
C GLY A 211 17.44 -4.91 -0.97
N SER A 212 16.89 -4.16 -0.01
CA SER A 212 15.86 -4.69 0.91
C SER A 212 14.46 -4.13 0.58
N PRO A 213 13.39 -4.95 0.67
CA PRO A 213 12.02 -4.50 0.38
C PRO A 213 11.58 -3.29 1.21
N VAL A 214 11.98 -3.25 2.49
CA VAL A 214 11.61 -2.17 3.41
C VAL A 214 12.31 -0.87 3.05
N ARG A 215 13.59 -0.91 2.68
CA ARG A 215 14.32 0.29 2.25
C ARG A 215 13.74 0.87 0.96
N ASP A 216 13.34 0.02 0.02
CA ASP A 216 12.79 0.46 -1.27
C ASP A 216 11.46 1.19 -1.13
N ALA A 217 10.69 0.93 -0.07
CA ALA A 217 9.46 1.66 0.22
C ALA A 217 9.68 3.16 0.51
N PHE A 218 10.91 3.59 0.85
CA PHE A 218 11.25 4.99 1.13
C PHE A 218 11.67 5.78 -0.11
N GLN A 219 11.70 5.16 -1.29
CA GLN A 219 11.94 5.88 -2.54
C GLN A 219 10.76 6.80 -2.85
N PHE A 220 11.06 8.08 -3.12
CA PHE A 220 10.02 9.07 -3.39
C PHE A 220 10.48 10.11 -4.41
N THR A 221 9.61 10.34 -5.38
CA THR A 221 9.59 11.46 -6.31
C THR A 221 8.22 12.13 -6.22
N PRO A 222 8.11 13.46 -6.33
CA PRO A 222 6.80 14.12 -6.37
C PRO A 222 6.00 13.69 -7.61
N PRO A 223 4.67 13.50 -7.51
CA PRO A 223 3.82 13.18 -8.66
C PRO A 223 3.76 14.35 -9.64
N ARG A 224 3.74 14.06 -10.94
CA ARG A 224 3.68 15.04 -12.04
C ARG A 224 2.24 15.27 -12.51
N CYS A 225 1.43 14.22 -12.62
CA CYS A 225 0.09 14.31 -13.22
C CYS A 225 -0.97 14.88 -12.27
N GLY A 226 -0.81 14.63 -10.97
CA GLY A 226 -1.74 15.13 -9.96
C GLY A 226 -3.16 14.56 -10.11
N PHE A 227 -3.27 13.24 -10.31
CA PHE A 227 -4.57 12.57 -10.42
C PHE A 227 -5.42 12.77 -9.16
N SER A 228 -6.72 12.99 -9.36
CA SER A 228 -7.74 13.06 -8.30
C SER A 228 -7.95 11.70 -7.63
N LEU A 229 -8.63 11.68 -6.47
CA LEU A 229 -8.93 10.46 -5.72
C LEU A 229 -9.63 9.39 -6.59
N ALA A 230 -10.64 9.76 -7.37
CA ALA A 230 -11.37 8.82 -8.21
C ALA A 230 -10.49 8.24 -9.33
N GLU A 231 -9.66 9.08 -9.95
CA GLU A 231 -8.70 8.66 -10.98
C GLU A 231 -7.64 7.72 -10.41
N ARG A 232 -7.06 8.05 -9.23
CA ARG A 232 -6.09 7.18 -8.54
C ARG A 232 -6.69 5.82 -8.19
N ARG A 233 -7.92 5.78 -7.67
CA ARG A 233 -8.64 4.53 -7.36
C ARG A 233 -8.82 3.66 -8.61
N MET A 234 -9.30 4.24 -9.72
CA MET A 234 -9.45 3.53 -10.98
C MET A 234 -8.11 3.02 -11.52
N LEU A 235 -7.07 3.85 -11.51
CA LEU A 235 -5.75 3.49 -12.03
C LEU A 235 -5.08 2.36 -11.23
N ARG A 236 -5.25 2.34 -9.90
CA ARG A 236 -4.76 1.23 -9.06
C ARG A 236 -5.38 -0.12 -9.44
N LEU A 237 -6.68 -0.15 -9.73
CA LEU A 237 -7.38 -1.35 -10.20
C LEU A 237 -6.98 -1.70 -11.65
N ALA A 238 -6.79 -0.71 -12.51
CA ALA A 238 -6.32 -0.93 -13.88
C ALA A 238 -4.91 -1.55 -13.93
N LEU A 239 -4.05 -1.24 -12.96
CA LEU A 239 -2.72 -1.84 -12.85
C LEU A 239 -2.75 -3.33 -12.50
N THR A 240 -3.82 -3.82 -11.86
CA THR A 240 -4.03 -5.25 -11.59
C THR A 240 -4.69 -5.98 -12.76
N GLN A 241 -4.64 -5.39 -13.97
CA GLN A 241 -5.18 -5.97 -15.22
C GLN A 241 -6.70 -6.19 -15.22
N LEU A 242 -7.45 -5.48 -14.38
CA LEU A 242 -8.91 -5.52 -14.43
C LEU A 242 -9.44 -4.78 -15.66
N GLY A 243 -10.47 -5.35 -16.29
CA GLY A 243 -11.23 -4.73 -17.37
C GLY A 243 -12.17 -3.63 -16.85
N ASP A 244 -12.60 -2.72 -17.73
CA ASP A 244 -13.39 -1.54 -17.34
C ASP A 244 -14.72 -1.89 -16.65
N GLU A 245 -15.36 -3.00 -17.03
CA GLU A 245 -16.59 -3.50 -16.38
C GLU A 245 -16.32 -3.90 -14.93
N ALA A 246 -15.33 -4.75 -14.69
CA ALA A 246 -14.94 -5.19 -13.35
C ALA A 246 -14.45 -4.02 -12.47
N ILE A 247 -13.75 -3.03 -13.05
CA ILE A 247 -13.38 -1.80 -12.32
C ILE A 247 -14.63 -0.99 -11.97
N GLY A 248 -15.61 -0.90 -12.88
CA GLY A 248 -16.89 -0.24 -12.64
C GLY A 248 -17.64 -0.85 -11.46
N ASP A 249 -17.73 -2.19 -11.43
CA ASP A 249 -18.36 -2.93 -10.34
C ASP A 249 -17.66 -2.69 -8.99
N GLU A 250 -16.33 -2.79 -8.95
CA GLU A 250 -15.56 -2.59 -7.71
C GLU A 250 -15.66 -1.14 -7.19
N LEU A 251 -15.73 -0.15 -8.08
CA LEU A 251 -15.89 1.25 -7.71
C LEU A 251 -17.35 1.68 -7.49
N GLY A 252 -18.32 0.83 -7.80
CA GLY A 252 -19.74 1.16 -7.76
C GLY A 252 -20.14 2.26 -8.76
N ILE A 253 -19.50 2.32 -9.93
CA ILE A 253 -19.81 3.31 -10.98
C ILE A 253 -20.09 2.66 -12.33
N THR A 254 -20.86 3.35 -13.18
CA THR A 254 -21.20 2.82 -14.50
C THR A 254 -19.99 2.79 -15.44
N VAL A 255 -20.04 1.93 -16.47
CA VAL A 255 -19.06 1.90 -17.57
C VAL A 255 -18.89 3.28 -18.23
N HIS A 256 -19.97 4.07 -18.32
CA HIS A 256 -19.89 5.45 -18.80
C HIS A 256 -19.06 6.34 -17.86
N GLY A 257 -19.20 6.16 -16.55
CA GLY A 257 -18.35 6.79 -15.53
C GLY A 257 -16.87 6.44 -15.71
N ILE A 258 -16.55 5.17 -15.94
CA ILE A 258 -15.19 4.70 -16.24
C ILE A 258 -14.61 5.37 -17.48
N LYS A 259 -15.38 5.42 -18.59
CA LYS A 259 -14.96 6.14 -19.81
C LYS A 259 -14.71 7.64 -19.57
N LYS A 260 -15.44 8.27 -18.65
CA LYS A 260 -15.21 9.67 -18.26
C LYS A 260 -13.91 9.83 -17.45
N LEU A 261 -13.64 8.93 -16.50
CA LEU A 261 -12.39 8.92 -15.75
C LEU A 261 -11.19 8.71 -16.66
N TRP A 262 -11.23 7.75 -17.58
CA TRP A 262 -10.15 7.55 -18.55
C TRP A 262 -9.86 8.78 -19.40
N ARG A 263 -10.89 9.50 -19.87
CA ARG A 263 -10.68 10.76 -20.61
C ARG A 263 -9.98 11.81 -19.77
N SER A 264 -10.38 11.97 -18.51
CA SER A 264 -9.77 12.92 -17.57
C SER A 264 -8.32 12.56 -17.26
N VAL A 265 -8.05 11.27 -16.99
CA VAL A 265 -6.71 10.72 -16.80
C VAL A 265 -5.79 11.01 -17.99
N HIS A 266 -6.23 10.70 -19.20
CA HIS A 266 -5.42 10.94 -20.40
C HIS A 266 -5.15 12.43 -20.62
N GLN A 267 -6.13 13.29 -20.35
CA GLN A 267 -5.93 14.73 -20.47
C GLN A 267 -4.87 15.22 -19.47
N ARG A 268 -4.97 14.85 -18.18
CA ARG A 268 -3.99 15.23 -17.17
C ARG A 268 -2.58 14.73 -17.49
N ALA A 269 -2.47 13.48 -17.93
CA ALA A 269 -1.20 12.90 -18.32
C ALA A 269 -0.60 13.63 -19.52
N LEU A 270 -1.42 13.98 -20.52
CA LEU A 270 -0.98 14.74 -21.70
C LEU A 270 -0.54 16.16 -21.33
N ASP A 271 -1.28 16.83 -20.44
CA ASP A 271 -0.95 18.18 -19.99
C ASP A 271 0.36 18.22 -19.20
N ALA A 272 0.62 17.18 -18.38
CA ALA A 272 1.81 17.11 -17.53
C ALA A 272 3.05 16.51 -18.24
N MET A 273 2.82 15.60 -19.19
CA MET A 273 3.84 14.80 -19.87
C MET A 273 3.45 14.51 -21.33
N PRO A 274 3.49 15.50 -22.23
CA PRO A 274 3.17 15.29 -23.64
C PRO A 274 3.97 14.14 -24.28
N GLU A 275 5.25 14.03 -23.91
CA GLU A 275 6.22 13.06 -24.42
C GLU A 275 5.84 11.59 -24.16
N LEU A 276 4.95 11.33 -23.19
CA LEU A 276 4.52 9.98 -22.82
C LEU A 276 3.77 9.28 -23.97
N PHE A 277 3.15 10.05 -24.88
CA PHE A 277 2.31 9.52 -25.95
C PHE A 277 2.94 9.61 -27.34
N ASP A 278 4.16 10.16 -27.45
CA ASP A 278 4.82 10.39 -28.75
C ASP A 278 5.46 9.11 -29.34
N VAL A 279 5.49 8.01 -28.58
CA VAL A 279 6.23 6.79 -28.92
C VAL A 279 5.55 5.93 -30.00
N ASP A 280 4.25 6.13 -30.29
CA ASP A 280 3.44 5.27 -31.17
C ASP A 280 2.73 6.03 -32.33
N ALA A 281 3.24 7.20 -32.76
CA ALA A 281 2.63 8.02 -33.83
C ALA A 281 2.70 7.43 -35.26
N VAL A 282 2.69 6.10 -35.41
CA VAL A 282 2.62 5.38 -36.71
C VAL A 282 1.35 4.50 -36.81
N GLY A 283 0.38 4.64 -35.89
CA GLY A 283 -0.88 3.89 -35.88
C GLY A 283 -2.04 4.52 -36.67
N GLU A 284 -2.87 3.68 -37.30
CA GLU A 284 -4.04 4.06 -38.10
C GLU A 284 -5.08 4.90 -37.32
N PRO A 285 -5.77 5.85 -37.99
CA PRO A 285 -6.75 6.72 -37.35
C PRO A 285 -8.03 5.96 -36.96
N GLY A 286 -8.07 5.41 -35.75
CA GLY A 286 -9.26 4.76 -35.17
C GLY A 286 -9.09 4.13 -33.79
N THR A 287 -7.86 3.83 -33.38
CA THR A 287 -7.48 3.07 -32.15
C THR A 287 -6.97 3.92 -30.98
N ARG A 288 -7.12 5.25 -31.06
CA ARG A 288 -6.54 6.26 -30.14
C ARG A 288 -6.71 6.02 -28.64
N GLY A 289 -7.72 5.27 -28.21
CA GLY A 289 -7.99 4.99 -26.79
C GLY A 289 -7.16 3.84 -26.21
N ALA A 290 -7.00 2.75 -26.96
CA ALA A 290 -6.23 1.58 -26.52
C ALA A 290 -4.72 1.87 -26.54
N GLU A 291 -4.28 2.66 -27.53
CA GLU A 291 -2.88 3.08 -27.71
C GLU A 291 -2.37 3.99 -26.59
N LYS A 292 -3.24 4.82 -25.98
CA LYS A 292 -2.85 5.71 -24.86
C LYS A 292 -2.84 5.01 -23.50
N ARG A 293 -3.66 3.98 -23.31
CA ARG A 293 -3.75 3.25 -22.03
C ARG A 293 -2.47 2.48 -21.72
N ARG A 294 -1.93 1.77 -22.71
CA ARG A 294 -0.72 0.94 -22.54
C ARG A 294 0.51 1.72 -22.05
N PRO A 295 0.96 2.80 -22.71
CA PRO A 295 2.12 3.58 -22.27
C PRO A 295 1.89 4.24 -20.91
N LEU A 296 0.68 4.74 -20.65
CA LEU A 296 0.35 5.31 -19.35
C LEU A 296 0.43 4.27 -18.22
N LEU A 297 -0.16 3.08 -18.40
CA LEU A 297 -0.07 2.03 -17.38
C LEU A 297 1.37 1.52 -17.22
N GLN A 298 2.17 1.48 -18.29
CA GLN A 298 3.59 1.15 -18.20
C GLN A 298 4.36 2.17 -17.35
N TYR A 299 4.13 3.46 -17.59
CA TYR A 299 4.68 4.54 -16.77
C TYR A 299 4.26 4.40 -15.30
N LEU A 300 2.97 4.22 -15.02
CA LEU A 300 2.47 4.13 -13.64
C LEU A 300 3.01 2.93 -12.85
N ARG A 301 3.43 1.83 -13.51
CA ARG A 301 4.11 0.71 -12.83
C ARG A 301 5.47 1.10 -12.25
N GLN A 302 6.12 2.11 -12.83
CA GLN A 302 7.42 2.61 -12.41
C GLN A 302 7.31 3.86 -11.52
N HIS A 303 6.13 4.51 -11.51
CA HIS A 303 5.86 5.76 -10.81
C HIS A 303 4.66 5.64 -9.84
N PRO A 304 4.79 4.84 -8.77
CA PRO A 304 3.71 4.62 -7.81
C PRO A 304 3.27 5.91 -7.08
N GLU A 305 4.12 6.94 -7.01
CA GLU A 305 3.83 8.25 -6.44
C GLU A 305 2.60 8.93 -7.06
N GLU A 306 2.35 8.69 -8.36
CA GLU A 306 1.21 9.25 -9.09
C GLU A 306 -0.12 8.72 -8.57
N LEU A 307 -0.09 7.56 -7.93
CA LEU A 307 -1.26 6.87 -7.40
C LEU A 307 -1.46 7.10 -5.91
N ARG A 308 -0.61 7.91 -5.27
CA ARG A 308 -0.71 8.24 -3.85
C ARG A 308 -1.29 9.63 -3.61
N PRO A 309 -1.96 9.85 -2.47
CA PRO A 309 -2.32 11.20 -2.06
C PRO A 309 -1.06 12.04 -1.83
N TRP A 310 -1.04 13.22 -2.44
CA TRP A 310 0.05 14.17 -2.28
C TRP A 310 -0.50 15.59 -2.44
N LEU A 311 -0.08 16.48 -1.54
CA LEU A 311 -0.32 17.90 -1.65
C LEU A 311 1.01 18.61 -1.49
N ALA A 312 1.36 19.43 -2.49
CA ALA A 312 2.58 20.22 -2.44
C ALA A 312 2.66 20.99 -1.12
N PRO A 313 3.81 20.98 -0.41
CA PRO A 313 4.02 21.87 0.72
C PRO A 313 3.72 23.30 0.27
N ARG A 314 2.84 23.99 0.97
CA ARG A 314 2.65 25.42 0.74
C ARG A 314 4.00 26.10 0.96
N SER A 315 4.54 26.74 -0.07
CA SER A 315 5.67 27.65 0.09
C SER A 315 5.30 28.66 1.16
N ARG A 316 6.03 28.67 2.28
CA ARG A 316 5.90 29.75 3.26
C ARG A 316 6.15 31.06 2.49
N PRO A 317 5.26 32.06 2.51
CA PRO A 317 5.56 33.34 1.91
C PRO A 317 6.86 33.86 2.54
N ALA A 318 7.79 34.29 1.68
CA ALA A 318 9.08 34.80 2.09
C ALA A 318 8.90 36.14 2.83
N ALA A 319 8.63 36.08 4.13
CA ALA A 319 8.66 37.22 5.03
C ALA A 319 9.54 36.86 6.23
N ALA A 320 10.46 37.77 6.57
CA ALA A 320 11.48 37.68 7.64
C ALA A 320 12.89 37.15 7.28
N ARG A 321 13.44 37.52 6.11
CA ARG A 321 14.89 37.69 5.92
C ARG A 321 15.19 39.13 5.50
N GLN A 322 14.88 40.10 6.36
CA GLN A 322 15.33 41.49 6.28
C GLN A 322 14.98 42.19 7.59
N ALA A 323 15.71 41.85 8.66
CA ALA A 323 15.78 42.64 9.89
C ALA A 323 17.00 42.20 10.72
N THR A 324 18.19 42.20 10.11
CA THR A 324 19.46 42.15 10.84
C THR A 324 20.58 42.76 9.99
N THR A 325 20.37 44.02 9.59
CA THR A 325 21.44 44.95 9.22
C THR A 325 20.94 46.36 9.50
N ALA A 326 20.98 46.77 10.77
CA ALA A 326 21.05 48.17 11.22
C ALA A 326 21.14 48.18 12.76
N GLY A 327 22.23 48.70 13.30
CA GLY A 327 22.48 48.88 14.73
C GLY A 327 23.87 48.42 15.13
#